data_AF-V3ZI76-F1
#
_entry.id   AF-V3ZI76-F1
#
_cell.length_a   1.000
_cell.length_b   1.000
_cell.length_c   1.000
_cell.angle_alpha   90.00
_cell.angle_beta   90.00
_cell.angle_gamma   90.00
#
_symmetry.space_group_name_H-M   'P 1'
#
loop_
_entity.id
_entity.type
_entity.pdbx_description
1 polymer ?
#
loop_
_entity_poly.entity_id
_entity_poly.type
_entity_poly.pdbx_seq_one_letter_code
_entity_poly.pdbx_strand_id
1 'polypeptide(L)'
;LKMWKIRELTDKVTNVVMNYSEVETKVREATNDDAWGPHGTLMHEIAQYTYQYENFPEVMGMLWKRMLHENKKNWRRVYKSLILLSYLIRNGSERAVTSSREHIYDLRALENYTFTDEHGKDQGLNGEYFIVKFIILWIHILLLC
;
A
#
# COMPACT_ATOMS: atom_id res chain seq x y z
N LEU A 1 23.11 5.62 -18.89
CA LEU A 1 22.96 4.45 -17.99
C LEU A 1 21.50 4.03 -17.97
N LYS A 2 21.21 2.74 -18.09
CA LYS A 2 19.83 2.21 -18.13
C LYS A 2 19.09 2.58 -16.83
N MET A 3 18.00 3.34 -16.96
CA MET A 3 17.24 3.94 -15.85
C MET A 3 16.73 2.93 -14.82
N TRP A 4 16.45 1.69 -15.25
CA TRP A 4 16.07 0.58 -14.37
C TRP A 4 17.20 0.17 -13.41
N LYS A 5 18.46 0.26 -13.85
CA LYS A 5 19.63 -0.13 -13.04
C LYS A 5 19.97 0.95 -12.03
N ILE A 6 19.68 2.21 -12.36
CA ILE A 6 19.75 3.34 -11.42
C ILE A 6 18.68 3.16 -10.34
N ARG A 7 17.44 2.83 -10.71
CA ARG A 7 16.34 2.59 -9.75
C ARG A 7 16.61 1.42 -8.80
N GLU A 8 17.13 0.31 -9.30
CA GLU A 8 17.55 -0.83 -8.46
C GLU A 8 18.67 -0.43 -7.48
N LEU A 9 19.60 0.42 -7.92
CA LEU A 9 20.66 0.98 -7.08
C LEU A 9 20.10 1.98 -6.06
N THR A 10 19.14 2.85 -6.40
CA THR A 10 18.51 3.76 -5.44
C THR A 10 17.66 3.01 -4.43
N ASP A 11 16.94 1.96 -4.84
CA ASP A 11 16.16 1.11 -3.93
C ASP A 11 17.09 0.34 -2.97
N LYS A 12 18.22 -0.20 -3.47
CA LYS A 12 19.25 -0.84 -2.63
C LYS A 12 19.93 0.17 -1.69
N VAL A 13 20.29 1.35 -2.17
CA VAL A 13 20.97 2.38 -1.36
C VAL A 13 20.03 2.98 -0.31
N THR A 14 18.75 3.21 -0.63
CA THR A 14 17.77 3.67 0.36
C THR A 14 17.46 2.61 1.41
N ASN A 15 17.44 1.32 1.05
CA ASN A 15 17.31 0.23 2.02
C ASN A 15 18.58 0.04 2.89
N VAL A 16 19.76 0.47 2.44
CA VAL A 16 21.02 0.41 3.23
C VAL A 16 21.17 1.65 4.13
N VAL A 17 20.66 2.81 3.71
CA VAL A 17 20.69 4.07 4.48
C VAL A 17 19.54 4.15 5.50
N MET A 18 18.44 3.43 5.27
CA MET A 18 17.31 3.31 6.19
C MET A 18 17.32 1.88 6.73
N ASN A 19 17.72 1.70 7.99
CA ASN A 19 17.79 0.40 8.65
C ASN A 19 16.37 -0.13 8.93
N TYR A 20 15.63 -0.45 7.86
CA TYR A 20 14.25 -0.92 7.93
C TYR A 20 14.21 -2.28 8.61
N SER A 21 13.19 -2.48 9.44
CA SER A 21 12.98 -3.78 10.05
C SER A 21 12.62 -4.84 8.99
N GLU A 22 12.71 -6.11 9.40
CA GLU A 22 12.26 -7.23 8.57
C GLU A 22 10.78 -7.05 8.16
N VAL A 23 9.97 -6.58 9.08
CA VAL A 23 8.53 -6.36 8.91
C VAL A 23 8.27 -5.25 7.90
N GLU A 24 8.98 -4.13 8.01
CA GLU A 24 8.90 -3.02 7.05
C GLU A 24 9.33 -3.45 5.64
N THR A 25 10.39 -4.27 5.55
CA THR A 25 10.85 -4.82 4.27
C THR A 25 9.76 -5.66 3.60
N LYS A 26 9.06 -6.53 4.34
CA LYS A 26 7.95 -7.34 3.80
C LYS A 26 6.78 -6.49 3.31
N VAL A 27 6.42 -5.42 4.03
CA VAL A 27 5.38 -4.47 3.58
C VAL A 27 5.81 -3.75 2.30
N ARG A 28 7.08 -3.38 2.18
CA ARG A 28 7.62 -2.77 0.95
C ARG A 28 7.62 -3.74 -0.23
N GLU A 29 7.92 -5.01 0.01
CA GLU A 29 7.84 -6.07 -0.99
C GLU A 29 6.40 -6.25 -1.49
N ALA A 30 5.42 -6.33 -0.59
CA ALA A 30 4.01 -6.44 -0.95
C ALA A 30 3.49 -5.21 -1.71
N THR A 31 4.08 -4.04 -1.47
CA THR A 31 3.70 -2.76 -2.11
C THR A 31 4.69 -2.32 -3.18
N ASN A 32 5.40 -3.26 -3.81
CA ASN A 32 6.33 -2.95 -4.89
C ASN A 32 5.63 -2.45 -6.17
N ASP A 33 6.40 -2.04 -7.18
CA ASP A 33 5.84 -1.45 -8.40
C ASP A 33 5.61 -2.47 -9.54
N ASP A 34 5.68 -3.78 -9.25
CA ASP A 34 5.47 -4.82 -10.26
C ASP A 34 4.05 -4.78 -10.84
N ALA A 35 3.83 -5.38 -12.01
CA ALA A 35 2.54 -5.31 -12.68
C ALA A 35 1.42 -6.14 -12.03
N TRP A 36 1.76 -7.11 -11.18
CA TRP A 36 0.84 -8.02 -10.50
C TRP A 36 0.65 -7.66 -9.03
N GLY A 37 -0.48 -8.08 -8.43
CA GLY A 37 -0.77 -7.86 -7.01
C GLY A 37 0.16 -8.66 -6.06
N PRO A 38 0.19 -8.31 -4.76
CA PRO A 38 0.98 -9.05 -3.77
C PRO A 38 0.53 -10.52 -3.68
N HIS A 39 1.49 -11.42 -3.43
CA HIS A 39 1.20 -12.84 -3.28
C HIS A 39 0.43 -13.10 -1.97
N GLY A 40 -0.55 -14.01 -2.00
CA GLY A 40 -1.40 -14.30 -0.84
C GLY A 40 -0.63 -14.78 0.39
N THR A 41 0.44 -15.56 0.18
CA THR A 41 1.32 -16.02 1.27
C THR A 41 2.02 -14.86 1.97
N LEU A 42 2.51 -13.88 1.22
CA LEU A 42 3.15 -12.68 1.77
C LEU A 42 2.14 -11.83 2.55
N MET A 43 0.93 -11.64 2.02
CA MET A 43 -0.13 -10.92 2.74
C MET A 43 -0.53 -11.63 4.03
N HIS A 44 -0.61 -12.96 4.02
CA HIS A 44 -0.91 -13.75 5.20
C HIS A 44 0.18 -13.60 6.27
N GLU A 45 1.45 -13.65 5.88
CA GLU A 45 2.57 -13.44 6.80
C GLU A 45 2.53 -12.03 7.42
N ILE A 46 2.29 -10.99 6.61
CA ILE A 46 2.10 -9.62 7.10
C ILE A 46 0.92 -9.53 8.08
N ALA A 47 -0.18 -10.22 7.80
CA ALA A 47 -1.32 -10.27 8.71
C ALA A 47 -0.94 -10.88 10.08
N GLN A 48 -0.10 -11.93 10.11
CA GLN A 48 0.38 -12.50 11.37
C GLN A 48 1.17 -11.48 12.21
N TYR A 49 2.00 -10.65 11.59
CA TYR A 49 2.72 -9.59 12.32
C TYR A 49 1.79 -8.55 12.96
N THR A 50 0.59 -8.33 12.42
CA THR A 50 -0.36 -7.36 13.00
C THR A 50 -0.92 -7.78 14.36
N TYR A 51 -0.85 -9.07 14.72
CA TYR A 51 -1.25 -9.56 16.04
C TYR A 51 -0.19 -9.31 17.12
N GLN A 52 1.05 -9.04 16.72
CA GLN A 52 2.16 -8.78 17.64
C GLN A 52 2.19 -7.29 17.99
N TYR A 53 2.33 -6.98 19.28
CA TYR A 53 2.15 -5.61 19.75
C TYR A 53 3.22 -4.66 19.21
N GLU A 54 4.46 -5.16 19.18
CA GLU A 54 5.69 -4.48 18.79
C GLU A 54 5.75 -4.23 17.28
N ASN A 55 5.31 -5.21 16.48
CA ASN A 55 5.41 -5.15 15.02
C ASN A 55 4.25 -4.40 14.37
N PHE A 56 3.09 -4.29 15.04
CA PHE A 56 1.91 -3.64 14.48
C PHE A 56 2.15 -2.19 14.02
N PRO A 57 2.78 -1.29 14.83
CA PRO A 57 3.04 0.08 14.39
C PRO A 57 3.95 0.15 13.17
N GLU A 58 4.89 -0.78 13.03
CA GLU A 58 5.78 -0.87 11.87
C GLU A 58 5.03 -1.30 10.61
N VAL A 59 4.18 -2.33 10.70
CA VAL A 59 3.34 -2.78 9.58
C VAL A 59 2.45 -1.64 9.08
N MET A 60 1.63 -1.08 9.97
CA MET A 60 0.64 -0.09 9.60
C MET A 60 1.31 1.24 9.21
N GLY A 61 2.34 1.66 9.94
CA GLY A 61 3.08 2.88 9.64
C GLY A 61 3.74 2.83 8.26
N MET A 62 4.41 1.73 7.92
CA MET A 62 4.99 1.56 6.59
C MET A 62 3.91 1.49 5.50
N LEU A 63 2.80 0.79 5.75
CA LEU A 63 1.69 0.68 4.82
C LEU A 63 1.10 2.06 4.47
N TRP A 64 0.77 2.87 5.48
CA TRP A 64 0.25 4.22 5.31
C TRP A 64 1.25 5.12 4.60
N LYS A 65 2.52 5.06 4.99
CA LYS A 65 3.59 5.83 4.34
C LYS A 65 3.68 5.49 2.84
N ARG A 66 3.65 4.21 2.47
CA ARG A 66 3.70 3.76 1.07
C ARG A 66 2.46 4.17 0.28
N MET A 67 1.29 4.23 0.93
CA MET A 67 0.02 4.57 0.31
C MET A 67 -0.14 6.08 0.06
N LEU A 68 0.28 6.91 1.02
CA LEU A 68 -0.04 8.35 1.04
C LEU A 68 1.13 9.24 0.61
N HIS A 69 2.37 8.86 0.92
CA HIS A 69 3.53 9.70 0.65
C HIS A 69 4.00 9.59 -0.82
N GLU A 70 4.17 10.74 -1.48
CA GLU A 70 4.65 10.83 -2.89
C GLU A 70 3.89 9.91 -3.85
N ASN A 71 2.59 9.76 -3.64
CA ASN A 71 1.77 8.78 -4.35
C ASN A 71 1.51 9.16 -5.81
N LYS A 72 1.44 10.47 -6.13
CA LYS A 72 1.08 11.04 -7.45
C LYS A 72 1.83 10.50 -8.67
N LYS A 73 2.98 9.83 -8.51
CA LYS A 73 3.74 9.21 -9.61
C LYS A 73 3.73 7.68 -9.57
N ASN A 74 3.26 7.07 -8.49
CA ASN A 74 3.40 5.65 -8.18
C ASN A 74 2.04 5.01 -7.87
N TRP A 75 1.08 5.11 -8.80
CA TRP A 75 -0.30 4.63 -8.57
C TRP A 75 -0.36 3.11 -8.27
N ARG A 76 0.56 2.29 -8.84
CA ARG A 76 0.65 0.84 -8.56
C ARG A 76 0.90 0.56 -7.08
N ARG A 77 1.76 1.37 -6.46
CA ARG A 77 2.06 1.27 -5.03
C ARG A 77 0.83 1.53 -4.19
N VAL A 78 0.08 2.59 -4.50
CA VAL A 78 -1.19 2.92 -3.83
C VAL A 78 -2.18 1.77 -3.97
N TYR A 79 -2.35 1.25 -5.18
CA TYR A 79 -3.25 0.15 -5.47
C TYR A 79 -2.92 -1.11 -4.67
N LYS A 80 -1.65 -1.53 -4.64
CA LYS A 80 -1.22 -2.69 -3.85
C LYS A 80 -1.31 -2.45 -2.35
N SER A 81 -1.03 -1.24 -1.88
CA SER A 81 -1.24 -0.87 -0.48
C SER A 81 -2.72 -1.02 -0.09
N LEU A 82 -3.66 -0.64 -0.96
CA LEU A 82 -5.09 -0.80 -0.72
C LEU A 82 -5.52 -2.28 -0.73
N ILE A 83 -4.95 -3.11 -1.61
CA ILE A 83 -5.16 -4.58 -1.59
C ILE A 83 -4.69 -5.15 -0.24
N LEU A 84 -3.48 -4.79 0.18
CA LEU A 84 -2.91 -5.28 1.44
C LEU A 84 -3.76 -4.81 2.63
N LEU A 85 -4.15 -3.52 2.68
CA LEU A 85 -5.03 -3.00 3.73
C LEU A 85 -6.37 -3.75 3.79
N SER A 86 -7.00 -3.97 2.63
CA SER A 86 -8.22 -4.77 2.49
C SER A 86 -8.06 -6.18 3.09
N TYR A 87 -6.92 -6.83 2.81
CA TYR A 87 -6.62 -8.15 3.37
C TYR A 87 -6.43 -8.11 4.88
N LEU A 88 -5.70 -7.10 5.39
CA LEU A 88 -5.43 -6.93 6.83
C LEU A 88 -6.68 -6.62 7.64
N ILE A 89 -7.64 -5.86 7.09
CA ILE A 89 -8.91 -5.60 7.76
C ILE A 89 -9.72 -6.90 7.94
N ARG A 90 -9.65 -7.82 6.98
CA ARG A 90 -10.37 -9.11 7.04
C ARG A 90 -9.66 -10.19 7.86
N ASN A 91 -8.32 -10.24 7.79
CA ASN A 91 -7.53 -11.40 8.26
C ASN A 91 -6.44 -11.03 9.28
N GLY A 92 -6.29 -9.75 9.60
CA GLY A 92 -5.33 -9.25 10.58
C GLY A 92 -5.97 -9.00 11.94
N SER A 93 -5.26 -8.30 12.80
CA SER A 93 -5.74 -7.96 14.14
C SER A 93 -6.84 -6.89 14.12
N GLU A 94 -7.69 -6.87 15.14
CA GLU A 94 -8.73 -5.83 15.30
C GLU A 94 -8.15 -4.41 15.32
N ARG A 95 -6.90 -4.27 15.77
CA ARG A 95 -6.18 -2.99 15.74
C ARG A 95 -6.03 -2.46 14.32
N ALA A 96 -5.92 -3.32 13.31
CA ALA A 96 -5.87 -2.90 11.91
C ALA A 96 -7.19 -2.23 11.48
N VAL A 97 -8.33 -2.76 11.94
CA VAL A 97 -9.66 -2.16 11.73
C VAL A 97 -9.73 -0.78 12.40
N THR A 98 -9.31 -0.68 13.66
CA THR A 98 -9.29 0.61 14.39
C THR A 98 -8.41 1.64 13.71
N SER A 99 -7.17 1.28 13.36
CA SER A 99 -6.24 2.18 12.66
C SER A 99 -6.79 2.62 11.29
N SER A 100 -7.51 1.73 10.58
CA SER A 100 -8.18 2.07 9.31
C SER A 100 -9.34 3.06 9.51
N ARG A 101 -10.10 2.93 10.59
CA ARG A 101 -11.16 3.89 10.96
C ARG A 101 -10.60 5.25 11.31
N GLU A 102 -9.46 5.30 12.00
CA GLU A 102 -8.78 6.56 12.33
C GLU A 102 -8.29 7.31 11.07
N HIS A 103 -7.84 6.57 10.04
CA HIS A 103 -7.33 7.12 8.78
C HIS A 103 -8.40 7.19 7.67
N ILE A 104 -9.68 7.17 8.03
CA ILE A 104 -10.77 7.08 7.05
C ILE A 104 -10.83 8.29 6.11
N TYR A 105 -10.44 9.47 6.61
CA TYR A 105 -10.37 10.68 5.80
C TYR A 105 -9.24 10.64 4.76
N ASP A 106 -8.10 10.03 5.11
CA ASP A 106 -7.00 9.82 4.17
C ASP A 106 -7.41 8.85 3.05
N LEU A 107 -8.14 7.78 3.40
CA LEU A 107 -8.71 6.85 2.42
C LEU A 107 -9.73 7.54 1.50
N ARG A 108 -10.60 8.41 2.04
CA ARG A 108 -11.54 9.21 1.24
C ARG A 108 -10.84 10.11 0.24
N ALA A 109 -9.70 10.70 0.60
CA ALA A 109 -8.94 11.54 -0.30
C ALA A 109 -8.44 10.77 -1.55
N LEU A 110 -8.30 9.43 -1.45
CA LEU A 110 -7.92 8.56 -2.55
C LEU A 110 -9.09 8.19 -3.49
N GLU A 111 -10.34 8.48 -3.15
CA GLU A 111 -11.49 8.18 -4.02
C GLU A 111 -11.49 9.00 -5.33
N ASN A 112 -10.91 10.20 -5.27
CA ASN A 112 -10.74 11.10 -6.41
C ASN A 112 -9.29 11.08 -6.93
N TYR A 113 -8.55 10.00 -6.65
CA TYR A 113 -7.16 9.89 -7.03
C TYR A 113 -6.99 9.82 -8.55
N THR A 114 -6.43 10.86 -9.15
CA THR A 114 -6.10 10.92 -10.59
C THR A 114 -4.60 10.79 -10.78
N PHE A 115 -4.17 10.01 -11.78
CA PHE A 115 -2.77 10.02 -12.20
C PHE A 115 -2.66 10.23 -13.72
N THR A 116 -1.83 11.20 -14.07
CA THR A 116 -1.46 11.55 -15.42
C THR A 116 -0.06 11.02 -15.67
N ASP A 117 0.13 10.23 -16.71
CA ASP A 117 1.46 9.71 -17.04
C ASP A 117 2.38 10.80 -17.60
N GLU A 118 3.67 10.46 -17.76
CA GLU A 118 4.70 11.37 -18.30
C GLU A 118 4.46 11.74 -19.77
N HIS A 119 3.53 11.06 -20.46
CA HIS A 119 3.10 11.37 -21.83
C HIS A 119 1.83 12.22 -21.87
N GLY A 120 1.34 12.71 -20.72
CA GLY A 120 0.14 13.54 -20.63
C GLY A 120 -1.16 12.75 -20.81
N LYS A 121 -1.09 11.42 -20.85
CA LYS A 121 -2.29 10.57 -20.93
C LYS A 121 -2.83 10.38 -19.51
N ASP A 122 -4.08 10.81 -19.33
CA ASP A 122 -4.82 10.53 -18.12
C ASP A 122 -5.08 9.01 -18.05
N GLN A 123 -4.38 8.33 -17.16
CA GLN A 123 -4.64 6.92 -16.91
C GLN A 123 -5.79 6.76 -15.91
N GLY A 124 -6.32 7.84 -15.33
CA GLY A 124 -7.41 7.85 -14.35
C GLY A 124 -8.70 7.17 -14.80
N LEU A 125 -8.87 6.93 -16.10
CA LEU A 125 -9.98 6.17 -16.69
C LEU A 125 -9.68 4.66 -16.90
N ASN A 126 -8.49 4.18 -16.55
CA ASN A 126 -8.17 2.75 -16.66
C ASN A 126 -8.95 1.93 -15.63
N GLY A 127 -9.21 0.66 -15.96
CA GLY A 127 -9.90 -0.31 -15.10
C GLY A 127 -9.35 -0.38 -13.67
N GLU A 128 -8.05 -0.13 -13.49
CA GLU A 128 -7.38 -0.15 -12.18
C GLU A 128 -7.87 0.96 -11.23
N TYR A 129 -8.30 2.13 -11.73
CA TYR A 129 -8.85 3.23 -10.90
C TYR A 129 -10.27 2.93 -10.44
N PHE A 130 -11.06 2.28 -11.29
CA PHE A 130 -12.34 1.75 -10.86
C PHE A 130 -12.15 0.77 -9.71
N ILE A 131 -11.14 -0.11 -9.80
CA ILE A 131 -10.85 -1.06 -8.73
C ILE A 131 -10.39 -0.34 -7.45
N VAL A 132 -9.56 0.71 -7.53
CA VAL A 132 -9.20 1.54 -6.35
C VAL A 132 -10.46 2.09 -5.67
N LYS A 133 -11.38 2.68 -6.43
CA LYS A 133 -12.62 3.23 -5.90
C LYS A 133 -13.52 2.15 -5.28
N PHE A 134 -13.65 1.00 -5.94
CA PHE A 134 -14.40 -0.14 -5.40
C PHE A 134 -13.77 -0.68 -4.11
N ILE A 135 -12.45 -0.78 -4.03
CA ILE A 135 -11.75 -1.22 -2.83
C ILE A 135 -11.97 -0.23 -1.69
N ILE A 136 -11.87 1.08 -1.92
CA ILE A 136 -12.11 2.09 -0.88
C ILE A 136 -13.56 2.05 -0.40
N LEU A 137 -14.52 1.97 -1.32
CA LEU A 137 -15.94 1.85 -0.97
C LEU A 137 -16.20 0.58 -0.15
N TRP A 138 -15.58 -0.52 -0.55
CA TRP A 138 -15.72 -1.80 0.13
C TRP A 138 -15.05 -1.81 1.51
N ILE A 139 -13.89 -1.17 1.66
CA ILE A 139 -13.26 -0.91 2.97
C ILE A 139 -14.19 -0.06 3.84
N HIS A 140 -14.78 1.00 3.32
CA HIS A 140 -15.76 1.80 4.05
C HIS A 140 -16.93 0.96 4.58
N ILE A 141 -17.52 0.13 3.72
CA ILE A 141 -18.65 -0.74 4.10
C ILE A 141 -18.21 -1.69 5.22
N LEU A 142 -17.05 -2.33 5.08
CA LEU A 142 -16.51 -3.20 6.13
C LEU A 142 -16.30 -2.48 7.47
N LEU A 143 -15.87 -1.23 7.44
CA LEU A 143 -15.61 -0.48 8.67
C LEU A 143 -16.89 0.01 9.36
N LEU A 144 -18.03 0.00 8.67
CA LEU A 144 -19.35 0.44 9.18
C LEU A 144 -20.24 -0.71 9.68
N CYS A 145 -19.96 -1.95 9.27
CA CYS A 145 -20.58 -3.16 9.81
C CYS A 145 -19.86 -3.65 11.08
#